data_AF-A0A968MIS0-F1
#
_entry.id   AF-A0A968MIS0-F1
#
_cell.length_a   1.000
_cell.length_b   1.000
_cell.length_c   1.000
_cell.angle_alpha   90.00
_cell.angle_beta   90.00
_cell.angle_gamma   90.00
#
_symmetry.space_group_name_H-M   'P 1'
#
loop_
_entity.id
_entity.type
_entity.pdbx_description
1 polymer ?
#
loop_
_entity_poly.entity_id
_entity_poly.type
_entity_poly.pdbx_seq_one_letter_code
_entity_poly.pdbx_strand_id
1 'polypeptide(L)' 'MNCEEAKAFIENSDLAIKNGIINEKDINKSLAKLFKARMRLGMFDPEKSVPFSKIPLSVVGSSEHLALSLEASEKSMVY' A
#
# COMPACT_ATOMS: atom_id res chain seq x y z
N MET A 1 -8.12 -6.60 8.29
CA MET A 1 -9.05 -6.10 7.26
C MET A 1 -9.69 -7.33 6.65
N ASN A 2 -10.86 -7.69 7.16
CA ASN A 2 -11.47 -8.98 6.85
C ASN A 2 -12.30 -8.86 5.57
N CYS A 3 -12.35 -9.91 4.76
CA CYS A 3 -13.07 -9.92 3.48
C CYS A 3 -14.57 -9.58 3.61
N GLU A 4 -15.13 -9.63 4.82
CA GLU A 4 -16.52 -9.26 5.11
C GLU A 4 -16.76 -7.74 5.05
N GLU A 5 -15.87 -6.94 5.63
CA GLU A 5 -15.98 -5.46 5.57
C GLU A 5 -15.80 -4.96 4.13
N ALA A 6 -14.98 -5.66 3.35
CA ALA A 6 -14.77 -5.34 1.94
C ALA A 6 -16.04 -5.53 1.09
N LYS A 7 -16.88 -6.53 1.39
CA LYS A 7 -18.13 -6.77 0.64
C LYS A 7 -19.14 -5.65 0.83
N ALA A 8 -19.39 -5.24 2.09
CA ALA A 8 -20.30 -4.15 2.40
C ALA A 8 -19.86 -2.84 1.74
N PHE A 9 -18.55 -2.59 1.67
CA PHE A 9 -18.00 -1.42 0.98
C PHE A 9 -18.25 -1.45 -0.53
N ILE A 10 -18.11 -2.61 -1.18
CA ILE A 10 -18.35 -2.77 -2.63
C ILE A 10 -19.83 -2.53 -2.95
N GLU A 11 -20.75 -3.14 -2.20
CA GLU A 11 -22.19 -2.98 -2.42
C GLU A 11 -22.65 -1.52 -2.25
N ASN A 12 -22.13 -0.82 -1.24
CA ASN A 12 -22.43 0.60 -1.03
C ASN A 12 -21.85 1.49 -2.13
N SER A 13 -20.68 1.14 -2.66
CA SER A 13 -20.04 1.88 -3.76
C SER A 13 -20.87 1.80 -5.05
N ASP A 14 -21.42 0.62 -5.36
CA ASP A 14 -22.29 0.42 -6.53
C ASP A 14 -23.58 1.24 -6.43
N LEU A 15 -24.19 1.29 -5.24
CA LEU A 15 -25.36 2.13 -4.98
C LEU A 15 -25.03 3.62 -5.10
N ALA A 16 -23.87 4.05 -4.63
CA ALA A 16 -23.43 5.44 -4.72
C ALA A 16 -23.18 5.91 -6.17
N ILE A 17 -22.68 5.03 -7.03
CA ILE A 17 -22.52 5.31 -8.47
C ILE A 17 -23.91 5.42 -9.14
N LYS A 18 -24.81 4.47 -8.87
CA LYS A 18 -26.18 4.48 -9.42
C LYS A 18 -26.97 5.72 -9.01
N ASN A 19 -26.76 6.19 -7.78
CA ASN A 19 -27.41 7.39 -7.24
C ASN A 19 -26.71 8.70 -7.65
N GLY A 20 -25.64 8.65 -8.45
CA GLY A 20 -24.92 9.83 -8.93
C GLY A 20 -24.13 10.58 -7.85
N ILE A 21 -23.95 9.97 -6.66
CA ILE A 21 -23.18 10.54 -5.55
C ILE A 21 -21.69 10.51 -5.88
N ILE A 22 -21.24 9.47 -6.61
CA ILE A 22 -19.86 9.28 -7.03
C ILE A 22 -19.81 9.11 -8.54
N ASN A 23 -18.88 9.82 -9.20
CA ASN A 23 -18.62 9.64 -10.60
C ASN A 23 -17.66 8.46 -10.82
N GLU A 24 -18.04 7.52 -11.68
CA GLU A 24 -17.21 6.37 -12.04
C GLU A 24 -15.81 6.78 -12.54
N LYS A 25 -15.70 7.96 -13.19
CA LYS A 25 -14.41 8.50 -13.65
C LYS A 25 -13.42 8.75 -12.50
N ASP A 26 -13.89 9.14 -11.33
CA ASP A 26 -13.03 9.41 -10.18
C ASP A 26 -12.51 8.12 -9.55
N ILE A 27 -13.33 7.06 -9.56
CA ILE A 27 -12.93 5.71 -9.16
C ILE A 27 -11.87 5.20 -10.14
N ASN A 28 -12.12 5.30 -11.45
CA ASN A 28 -11.17 4.87 -12.49
C ASN A 28 -9.82 5.60 -12.39
N LYS A 29 -9.81 6.90 -12.09
CA LYS A 29 -8.59 7.66 -11.85
C LYS A 29 -7.80 7.14 -10.65
N SER A 30 -8.50 6.75 -9.58
CA SER A 30 -7.89 6.20 -8.37
C SER A 30 -7.33 4.80 -8.62
N LEU A 31 -8.08 3.96 -9.34
CA LEU A 31 -7.63 2.64 -9.77
C LEU A 31 -6.39 2.73 -10.66
N ALA A 32 -6.36 3.64 -11.63
CA ALA A 32 -5.21 3.84 -12.51
C ALA A 32 -3.94 4.17 -11.72
N LYS A 33 -4.02 5.03 -10.69
CA LYS A 33 -2.89 5.33 -9.80
C LYS A 33 -2.43 4.11 -9.02
N LEU A 34 -3.38 3.35 -8.46
CA LEU A 34 -3.11 2.16 -7.68
C LEU A 34 -2.41 1.08 -8.52
N PHE A 35 -2.95 0.77 -9.70
CA PHE A 35 -2.35 -0.20 -10.60
C PHE A 35 -0.99 0.25 -11.12
N LYS A 36 -0.83 1.55 -11.45
CA LYS A 36 0.48 2.10 -11.82
C LYS A 36 1.51 1.91 -10.71
N ALA A 37 1.15 2.16 -9.46
CA ALA A 37 2.04 1.93 -8.32
C ALA A 37 2.41 0.44 -8.18
N ARG A 38 1.42 -0.46 -8.26
CA ARG A 38 1.63 -1.92 -8.17
C ARG A 38 2.50 -2.47 -9.29
N MET A 39 2.32 -1.97 -10.52
CA MET A 39 3.18 -2.31 -11.66
C MET A 39 4.61 -1.84 -11.45
N ARG A 40 4.82 -0.59 -10.97
CA ARG A 40 6.17 -0.09 -10.66
C ARG A 40 6.88 -0.86 -9.54
N LEU A 41 6.11 -1.39 -8.60
CA LEU A 41 6.62 -2.25 -7.53
C LEU A 41 6.94 -3.68 -8.00
N GLY A 42 6.59 -4.04 -9.24
CA GLY A 42 6.80 -5.38 -9.78
C GLY A 42 5.88 -6.43 -9.17
N MET A 43 4.73 -6.05 -8.59
CA MET A 43 3.81 -7.00 -7.94
C MET A 43 3.15 -7.99 -8.90
N PHE A 44 3.29 -7.76 -10.21
CA PHE A 44 2.83 -8.66 -11.28
C PHE A 44 3.97 -9.36 -12.01
N ASP A 45 5.23 -9.00 -11.71
CA ASP A 45 6.42 -9.59 -12.32
C ASP A 45 6.84 -10.85 -11.55
N PRO A 46 7.49 -11.84 -12.20
CA PRO A 46 7.98 -13.02 -11.51
C PRO A 46 9.00 -12.64 -10.42
N GLU A 47 8.97 -13.33 -9.28
CA GLU A 47 9.77 -12.99 -8.08
C GLU A 47 11.28 -12.82 -8.37
N LYS A 48 11.82 -13.56 -9.35
CA LYS A 48 13.23 -13.45 -9.76
C LYS A 48 13.60 -12.08 -10.32
N SER A 49 12.63 -11.38 -10.92
CA SER A 49 12.77 -10.08 -11.56
C SER A 49 12.53 -8.91 -10.59
N VAL A 50 12.02 -9.17 -9.38
CA VAL A 50 11.70 -8.14 -8.39
C VAL A 50 12.82 -8.08 -7.33
N PRO A 51 13.61 -6.99 -7.26
CA PRO A 51 14.71 -6.88 -6.30
C PRO A 51 14.27 -7.02 -4.84
N PHE A 52 13.07 -6.52 -4.53
CA PHE A 52 12.51 -6.51 -3.18
C PHE A 52 12.05 -7.89 -2.70
N SER A 53 11.74 -8.84 -3.61
CA SER A 53 11.32 -10.20 -3.24
C SER A 53 12.47 -11.05 -2.65
N LYS A 54 13.71 -10.59 -2.76
CA LYS A 54 14.90 -11.30 -2.27
C LYS A 54 15.26 -10.93 -0.83
N ILE A 55 14.58 -9.95 -0.23
CA ILE A 55 14.90 -9.46 1.11
C ILE A 55 14.35 -10.47 2.12
N PRO A 56 15.22 -11.09 2.95
CA PRO A 56 14.78 -12.06 3.94
C PRO A 56 14.10 -11.37 5.13
N LEU A 57 13.20 -12.09 5.79
CA LEU A 57 12.51 -11.63 7.00
C LEU A 57 13.47 -11.32 8.16
N SER A 58 14.69 -11.86 8.16
CA SER A 58 15.72 -11.56 9.16
C SER A 58 16.19 -10.10 9.15
N VAL A 59 15.97 -9.37 8.05
CA VAL A 59 16.26 -7.93 7.96
C VAL A 59 15.21 -7.09 8.71
N VAL A 60 14.02 -7.64 8.95
CA VAL A 60 12.98 -6.97 9.73
C VAL A 60 13.42 -6.92 11.19
N GLY A 61 13.64 -5.72 11.72
CA GLY A 61 14.13 -5.51 13.08
C GLY A 61 15.61 -5.85 13.29
N SER A 62 16.43 -5.81 12.23
CA SER A 62 17.88 -5.97 12.34
C SER A 62 18.51 -4.93 13.27
N SER A 63 19.66 -5.25 13.86
CA SER A 63 20.40 -4.34 14.76
C SER A 63 20.75 -3.01 14.07
N GLU A 64 21.05 -3.05 12.78
CA GLU A 64 21.32 -1.86 11.96
C GLU A 64 20.11 -0.94 11.85
N HIS A 65 18.91 -1.49 11.58
CA HIS A 65 17.68 -0.71 11.53
C HIS A 65 17.32 -0.11 12.89
N LEU A 66 17.57 -0.85 13.97
CA LEU A 66 17.35 -0.36 15.34
C LEU A 66 18.32 0.76 15.70
N ALA A 67 19.60 0.64 15.34
CA ALA A 67 20.60 1.69 15.57
C ALA A 67 20.25 2.98 14.81
N LEU A 68 19.83 2.87 13.55
CA LEU A 68 19.38 4.02 12.76
C LEU A 68 18.11 4.66 13.36
N SER A 69 17.16 3.85 13.83
CA SER A 69 15.95 4.35 14.49
C SER A 69 16.26 5.10 15.79
N LEU A 70 17.26 4.63 16.54
CA LEU A 70 17.72 5.31 17.76
C LEU A 70 18.32 6.68 17.42
N GLU A 71 19.24 6.74 16.44
CA GLU A 71 19.86 7.98 15.99
C GLU A 71 18.82 9.00 15.49
N ALA A 72 17.83 8.56 14.71
CA ALA A 72 16.75 9.41 14.23
C ALA A 72 15.88 9.94 15.39
N SER A 73 15.65 9.13 16.41
CA SER A 73 14.90 9.53 17.62
C SER A 73 15.65 10.61 18.39
N GLU A 74 16.96 10.44 18.60
CA GLU A 74 17.79 11.44 19.29
C GLU A 74 17.83 12.77 18.53
N LYS A 75 17.92 12.72 17.19
CA LYS A 75 17.99 13.93 16.33
C LYS A 75 16.64 14.62 16.11
N SER A 76 15.53 13.92 16.30
CA SER A 76 14.18 14.48 16.11
C SER A 76 13.63 15.16 17.37
N MET A 77 14.26 14.93 18.53
CA MET A 77 13.84 15.56 19.77
C MET A 77 14.20 17.04 19.76
N VAL A 78 13.18 17.89 19.63
CA VAL A 78 13.26 19.33 19.80
C VAL A 78 12.87 19.65 21.24
N TYR A 79 13.75 20.34 21.97
CA TYR A 79 13.48 20.82 23.32
C TYR A 79 12.64 22.10 23.28
#